data_AF-A0A2D5E268-F1
#
_entry.id   AF-A0A2D5E268-F1
#
_cell.length_a   1.000
_cell.length_b   1.000
_cell.length_c   1.000
_cell.angle_alpha   90.00
_cell.angle_beta   90.00
_cell.angle_gamma   90.00
#
_symmetry.space_group_name_H-M   'P 1'
#
loop_
_entity.id
_entity.type
_entity.pdbx_description
1 polymer ?
#
loop_
_entity_poly.entity_id
_entity_poly.type
_entity_poly.pdbx_seq_one_letter_code
_entity_poly.pdbx_strand_id
1 'polypeptide(L)'
;MKIPSDLLPQPSDRSSEPLYRLPVGILALGWVVSTVVSIGGWPLAGLFVDLEPGWLLWGCIGGAISSVVGGAGLLILGPWKPRRSGDLPTLWLASTTGRILAIPAVAFLIYSAARPPDRPFVVGLAASALVLLAVEVPIIAKAMLAQIEADESAAAASDD
;
A
#
# COMPACT_ATOMS: atom_id res chain seq x y z
N MET A 1 40.01 -2.20 15.62
CA MET A 1 40.24 -3.29 14.64
C MET A 1 39.55 -2.87 13.35
N LYS A 2 40.31 -2.57 12.27
CA LYS A 2 39.72 -2.20 10.97
C LYS A 2 39.33 -3.49 10.26
N ILE A 3 38.06 -3.63 9.86
CA ILE A 3 37.62 -4.77 9.06
C ILE A 3 38.30 -4.64 7.69
N PRO A 4 39.02 -5.67 7.22
CA PRO A 4 39.60 -5.69 5.87
C PRO A 4 38.53 -5.38 4.82
N SER A 5 38.82 -4.42 3.93
CA SER A 5 37.93 -4.01 2.83
C SER A 5 37.47 -5.17 1.95
N ASP A 6 38.26 -6.23 1.94
CA ASP A 6 38.13 -7.39 1.06
C ASP A 6 37.10 -8.40 1.61
N LEU A 7 36.68 -8.21 2.88
CA LEU A 7 35.59 -8.94 3.53
C LEU A 7 34.26 -8.17 3.47
N LEU A 8 34.25 -6.93 2.96
CA LEU A 8 33.02 -6.22 2.70
C LEU A 8 32.41 -6.75 1.39
N PRO A 9 31.10 -7.05 1.36
CA PRO A 9 30.42 -7.37 0.11
C PRO A 9 30.71 -6.27 -0.90
N GLN A 10 31.38 -6.61 -2.01
CA GLN A 10 31.56 -5.68 -3.11
C GLN A 10 30.16 -5.25 -3.58
N PRO A 11 29.90 -3.94 -3.75
CA PRO A 11 28.63 -3.49 -4.27
C PRO A 11 28.44 -4.15 -5.65
N SER A 12 27.44 -5.02 -5.75
CA SER A 12 27.09 -5.68 -7.01
C SER A 12 26.88 -4.61 -8.07
N ASP A 13 27.53 -4.73 -9.22
CA ASP A 13 27.27 -3.86 -10.36
C ASP A 13 25.82 -4.08 -10.82
N ARG A 14 24.96 -3.10 -10.53
CA ARG A 14 23.53 -3.10 -10.86
C ARG A 14 23.24 -2.11 -12.00
N SER A 15 24.26 -1.76 -12.80
CA SER A 15 24.11 -0.84 -13.94
C SER A 15 23.29 -1.42 -15.09
N SER A 16 23.27 -2.75 -15.22
CA SER A 16 22.46 -3.48 -16.19
C SER A 16 21.02 -3.75 -15.73
N GLU A 17 20.65 -3.38 -14.50
CA GLU A 17 19.28 -3.61 -14.02
C GLU A 17 18.30 -2.68 -14.74
N PRO A 18 17.24 -3.22 -15.37
CA PRO A 18 16.19 -2.42 -15.99
C PRO A 18 15.55 -1.44 -15.00
N LEU A 19 15.18 -0.26 -15.52
CA LEU A 19 14.54 0.81 -14.77
C LEU A 19 13.03 0.76 -14.98
N TYR A 20 12.30 0.70 -13.88
CA TYR A 20 10.86 0.53 -13.87
C TYR A 20 10.16 1.70 -13.21
N ARG A 21 8.92 1.91 -13.66
CA ARG A 21 8.00 2.89 -13.11
C ARG A 21 6.73 2.18 -12.65
N LEU A 22 6.34 2.42 -11.39
CA LEU A 22 5.06 1.89 -10.88
C LEU A 22 3.88 2.52 -11.63
N PRO A 23 2.75 1.81 -11.75
CA PRO A 23 1.53 2.32 -12.37
C PRO A 23 0.79 3.29 -11.42
N VAL A 24 1.42 4.44 -11.13
CA VAL A 24 0.95 5.41 -10.11
C VAL A 24 -0.48 5.85 -10.33
N GLY A 25 -0.89 6.12 -11.58
CA GLY A 25 -2.26 6.54 -11.89
C GLY A 25 -3.29 5.47 -11.52
N ILE A 26 -2.98 4.19 -11.80
CA ILE A 26 -3.85 3.05 -11.48
C ILE A 26 -3.87 2.83 -9.97
N LEU A 27 -2.73 2.99 -9.29
CA LEU A 27 -2.66 2.89 -7.82
C LEU A 27 -3.43 4.02 -7.12
N ALA A 28 -3.31 5.25 -7.63
CA ALA A 28 -4.06 6.39 -7.10
C ALA A 28 -5.57 6.22 -7.31
N LEU A 29 -5.98 5.73 -8.48
CA LEU A 29 -7.38 5.39 -8.75
C LEU A 29 -7.85 4.26 -7.82
N GLY A 30 -7.05 3.20 -7.68
CA GLY A 30 -7.34 2.08 -6.78
C GLY A 30 -7.49 2.53 -5.32
N TRP A 31 -6.65 3.47 -4.88
CA TRP A 31 -6.78 4.10 -3.56
C TRP A 31 -8.08 4.88 -3.42
N VAL A 32 -8.45 5.73 -4.38
CA VAL A 32 -9.72 6.47 -4.35
C VAL A 32 -10.91 5.50 -4.30
N VAL A 33 -10.91 4.47 -5.15
CA VAL A 33 -11.97 3.45 -5.16
C VAL A 33 -12.03 2.72 -3.82
N SER A 34 -10.89 2.29 -3.27
CA SER A 34 -10.84 1.62 -1.97
C SER A 34 -11.36 2.51 -0.85
N THR A 35 -11.08 3.81 -0.88
CA THR A 35 -11.58 4.79 0.10
C THR A 35 -13.09 4.91 0.02
N VAL A 36 -13.63 5.07 -1.20
CA VAL A 36 -15.08 5.16 -1.43
C VAL A 36 -15.79 3.88 -0.98
N VAL A 37 -15.24 2.70 -1.30
CA VAL A 37 -15.81 1.41 -0.89
C VAL A 37 -15.75 1.25 0.63
N SER A 38 -14.65 1.64 1.27
CA SER A 38 -14.45 1.42 2.71
C SER A 38 -15.31 2.34 3.57
N ILE A 39 -15.56 3.57 3.12
CA ILE A 39 -16.42 4.52 3.82
C ILE A 39 -17.89 4.30 3.42
N GLY A 40 -18.16 4.20 2.11
CA GLY A 40 -19.50 4.00 1.55
C GLY A 40 -20.08 2.59 1.79
N GLY A 41 -19.24 1.61 2.14
CA GLY A 41 -19.69 0.26 2.49
C GLY A 41 -20.48 0.19 3.79
N TRP A 42 -20.23 1.10 4.74
CA TRP A 42 -20.96 1.17 6.01
C TRP A 42 -22.45 1.49 5.86
N PRO A 43 -22.86 2.58 5.18
CA PRO A 43 -24.28 2.85 4.96
C PRO A 43 -24.96 1.76 4.12
N LEU A 44 -24.24 1.13 3.19
CA LEU A 44 -24.76 -0.02 2.44
C LEU A 44 -24.97 -1.24 3.33
N ALA A 45 -24.05 -1.54 4.24
CA ALA A 45 -24.21 -2.62 5.22
C ALA A 45 -25.42 -2.37 6.14
N GLY A 46 -25.68 -1.10 6.48
CA GLY A 46 -26.87 -0.69 7.24
C GLY A 46 -28.21 -0.97 6.55
N LEU A 47 -28.22 -1.22 5.23
CA LEU A 47 -29.44 -1.64 4.51
C LEU A 47 -29.77 -3.12 4.73
N PHE A 48 -28.78 -3.93 5.07
CA PHE A 48 -28.93 -5.39 5.21
C PHE A 48 -28.84 -5.86 6.67
N VAL A 49 -28.23 -5.05 7.54
CA VAL A 49 -28.01 -5.35 8.95
C VAL A 49 -28.40 -4.13 9.76
N ASP A 50 -29.12 -4.36 10.86
CA ASP A 50 -29.51 -3.29 11.78
C ASP A 50 -28.26 -2.80 12.53
N LEU A 51 -27.68 -1.70 12.05
CA LEU A 51 -26.48 -1.10 12.62
C LEU A 51 -26.88 0.05 13.54
N GLU A 52 -26.39 0.03 14.78
CA GLU A 52 -26.55 1.16 15.67
C GLU A 52 -25.96 2.43 15.03
N PRO A 53 -26.58 3.61 15.19
CA PRO A 53 -26.10 4.86 14.56
C PRO A 53 -24.64 5.20 14.91
N GLY A 54 -24.20 4.84 16.11
CA GLY A 54 -22.80 5.00 16.54
C GLY A 54 -21.84 4.10 15.76
N TRP A 55 -22.26 2.92 15.32
CA TRP A 55 -21.41 2.01 14.56
C TRP A 55 -21.12 2.53 13.15
N LEU A 56 -22.12 3.09 12.49
CA LEU A 56 -21.96 3.73 11.18
C LEU A 56 -20.93 4.85 11.22
N LEU A 57 -21.08 5.77 12.18
CA LEU A 57 -20.19 6.92 12.32
C LEU A 57 -18.74 6.48 12.57
N TRP A 58 -18.52 5.62 13.58
CA TRP A 58 -17.17 5.22 13.98
C TRP A 58 -16.52 4.26 13.01
N GLY A 59 -17.30 3.43 12.32
CA GLY A 59 -16.84 2.62 11.20
C GLY A 59 -16.32 3.47 10.03
N CYS A 60 -17.07 4.51 9.64
CA CYS A 60 -16.65 5.47 8.64
C CYS A 60 -15.38 6.24 9.05
N ILE A 61 -15.30 6.69 10.30
CA ILE A 61 -14.11 7.39 10.82
C ILE A 61 -12.89 6.46 10.78
N GLY A 62 -13.02 5.22 11.25
CA GLY A 62 -11.97 4.21 11.17
C GLY A 62 -11.51 3.98 9.73
N GLY A 63 -12.45 3.84 8.80
CA GLY A 63 -12.14 3.69 7.38
C GLY A 63 -11.42 4.90 6.78
N ALA A 64 -11.84 6.12 7.15
CA ALA A 64 -11.22 7.35 6.69
C ALA A 64 -9.76 7.48 7.16
N ILE A 65 -9.47 7.15 8.42
CA ILE A 65 -8.11 7.19 8.97
C ILE A 65 -7.19 6.21 8.23
N SER A 66 -7.64 4.96 8.08
CA SER A 66 -6.88 3.93 7.36
C SER A 66 -6.65 4.33 5.91
N SER A 67 -7.65 4.94 5.26
CA SER A 67 -7.53 5.45 3.89
C SER A 67 -6.52 6.59 3.77
N VAL A 68 -6.47 7.53 4.72
CA VAL A 68 -5.48 8.62 4.73
C VAL A 68 -4.08 8.08 4.93
N VAL A 69 -3.86 7.20 5.92
CA VAL A 69 -2.54 6.60 6.18
C VAL A 69 -2.11 5.72 4.99
N GLY A 70 -3.05 4.96 4.42
CA GLY A 70 -2.85 4.15 3.22
C GLY A 70 -2.41 4.98 2.02
N GLY A 71 -3.11 6.08 1.76
CA GLY A 71 -2.79 7.04 0.70
C GLY A 71 -1.46 7.76 0.94
N ALA A 72 -1.15 8.12 2.19
CA ALA A 72 0.15 8.70 2.54
C ALA A 72 1.31 7.73 2.24
N GLY A 73 1.13 6.43 2.52
CA GLY A 73 2.12 5.42 2.14
C GLY A 73 2.27 5.25 0.63
N LEU A 74 1.21 5.45 -0.15
CA LEU A 74 1.29 5.52 -1.62
C LEU A 74 2.04 6.75 -2.12
N LEU A 75 1.91 7.90 -1.45
CA LEU A 75 2.68 9.11 -1.77
C LEU A 75 4.17 8.92 -1.48
N ILE A 76 4.51 8.20 -0.41
CA ILE A 76 5.90 7.79 -0.10
C ILE A 76 6.43 6.82 -1.17
N LEU A 77 5.58 5.91 -1.64
CA LEU A 77 5.89 5.02 -2.76
C LEU A 77 6.02 5.73 -4.10
N GLY A 78 5.57 6.99 -4.18
CA GLY A 78 5.62 7.83 -5.37
C GLY A 78 6.99 7.76 -6.05
N PRO A 79 7.11 7.01 -7.16
CA PRO A 79 8.29 7.07 -8.00
C PRO A 79 8.10 8.29 -8.88
N TRP A 80 8.48 9.45 -8.34
CA TRP A 80 8.74 10.62 -9.17
C TRP A 80 9.93 10.34 -10.13
N LYS A 81 10.67 9.23 -9.93
CA LYS A 81 11.77 8.76 -10.77
C LYS A 81 11.70 7.24 -10.99
N PRO A 82 12.07 6.75 -12.19
CA PRO A 82 12.30 5.32 -12.44
C PRO A 82 13.31 4.74 -11.45
N ARG A 83 13.11 3.49 -11.03
CA ARG A 83 13.98 2.76 -10.08
C ARG A 83 14.30 1.38 -10.61
N ARG A 84 15.40 0.79 -10.15
CA ARG A 84 15.80 -0.56 -10.54
C ARG A 84 14.78 -1.62 -10.09
N SER A 85 14.67 -2.75 -10.81
CA SER A 85 13.70 -3.84 -10.52
C SER A 85 13.66 -4.24 -9.06
N GLY A 86 14.83 -4.50 -8.48
CA GLY A 86 14.92 -5.02 -7.12
C GLY A 86 14.50 -4.02 -6.04
N ASP A 87 14.50 -2.71 -6.35
CA ASP A 87 14.20 -1.67 -5.37
C ASP A 87 12.68 -1.47 -5.22
N LEU A 88 11.88 -1.77 -6.25
CA LEU A 88 10.43 -1.54 -6.24
C LEU A 88 9.67 -2.45 -5.26
N PRO A 89 9.84 -3.79 -5.27
CA PRO A 89 9.19 -4.66 -4.29
C PRO A 89 9.62 -4.33 -2.87
N THR A 90 10.90 -3.98 -2.69
CA THR A 90 11.46 -3.58 -1.40
C THR A 90 10.81 -2.30 -0.87
N LEU A 91 10.64 -1.29 -1.72
CA LEU A 91 9.96 -0.06 -1.35
C LEU A 91 8.49 -0.29 -1.04
N TRP A 92 7.79 -1.07 -1.87
CA TRP A 92 6.40 -1.44 -1.62
C TRP A 92 6.24 -2.16 -0.28
N LEU A 93 7.10 -3.13 0.01
CA LEU A 93 7.12 -3.86 1.28
C LEU A 93 7.42 -2.93 2.45
N ALA A 94 8.40 -2.03 2.32
CA ALA A 94 8.76 -1.06 3.34
C ALA A 94 7.61 -0.09 3.64
N SER A 95 6.96 0.45 2.61
CA SER A 95 5.79 1.32 2.78
C SER A 95 4.61 0.57 3.39
N THR A 96 4.34 -0.65 2.95
CA THR A 96 3.26 -1.48 3.51
C THR A 96 3.53 -1.80 4.99
N THR A 97 4.76 -2.14 5.33
CA THR A 97 5.18 -2.35 6.73
C THR A 97 5.01 -1.07 7.55
N GLY A 98 5.46 0.07 7.02
CA GLY A 98 5.27 1.37 7.67
C GLY A 98 3.80 1.70 7.93
N ARG A 99 2.92 1.41 6.95
CA ARG A 99 1.46 1.59 7.08
C ARG A 99 0.84 0.64 8.12
N ILE A 100 1.25 -0.63 8.14
CA ILE A 100 0.79 -1.63 9.14
C ILE A 100 1.12 -1.17 10.57
N LEU A 101 2.22 -0.43 10.76
CA LEU A 101 2.57 0.14 12.07
C LEU A 101 1.87 1.49 12.32
N ALA A 102 1.76 2.34 11.30
CA ALA A 102 1.20 3.69 11.42
C ALA A 102 -0.31 3.68 11.67
N ILE A 103 -1.08 2.80 11.01
CA ILE A 103 -2.53 2.71 11.18
C ILE A 103 -2.91 2.44 12.65
N PRO A 104 -2.39 1.40 13.33
CA PRO A 104 -2.70 1.18 14.75
C PRO A 104 -2.12 2.26 15.67
N ALA A 105 -0.97 2.85 15.35
CA ALA A 105 -0.43 3.96 16.15
C ALA A 105 -1.34 5.20 16.12
N VAL A 106 -1.81 5.59 14.94
CA VAL A 106 -2.78 6.70 14.78
C VAL A 106 -4.11 6.34 15.44
N ALA A 107 -4.57 5.11 15.27
CA ALA A 107 -5.77 4.62 15.94
C ALA A 107 -5.66 4.70 17.47
N PHE A 108 -4.50 4.35 18.03
CA PHE A 108 -4.26 4.44 19.47
C PHE A 108 -4.28 5.88 19.99
N LEU A 109 -3.70 6.83 19.25
CA LEU A 109 -3.74 8.25 19.60
C LEU A 109 -5.18 8.78 19.62
N ILE A 110 -5.97 8.43 18.61
CA ILE A 110 -7.39 8.81 18.51
C ILE A 110 -8.20 8.14 19.61
N TYR A 111 -7.92 6.87 19.89
CA TYR A 111 -8.56 6.13 20.98
C TYR A 111 -8.32 6.82 22.32
N SER A 112 -7.07 7.21 22.57
CA SER A 112 -6.66 7.90 23.80
C SER A 112 -7.31 9.27 23.95
N ALA A 113 -7.55 9.98 22.84
CA ALA A 113 -8.11 11.33 22.85
C ALA A 113 -9.64 11.36 22.88
N ALA A 114 -10.30 10.54 22.06
CA ALA A 114 -11.74 10.63 21.79
C ALA A 114 -12.56 9.47 22.36
N ARG A 115 -11.92 8.40 22.84
CA ARG A 115 -12.55 7.18 23.39
C ARG A 115 -13.71 6.67 22.51
N PRO A 116 -13.45 6.38 21.22
CA PRO A 116 -14.45 5.83 20.33
C PRO A 116 -14.89 4.43 20.81
N PRO A 117 -16.08 3.96 20.42
CA PRO A 117 -16.50 2.58 20.65
C PRO A 117 -15.56 1.60 19.93
N ASP A 118 -15.01 0.66 20.69
CA ASP A 118 -13.90 -0.21 20.27
C ASP A 118 -14.20 -0.98 18.97
N ARG A 119 -15.35 -1.65 18.92
CA ARG A 119 -15.69 -2.59 17.83
C ARG A 119 -15.85 -1.92 16.47
N PRO A 120 -16.77 -0.95 16.26
CA PRO A 120 -16.98 -0.38 14.93
C PRO A 120 -15.75 0.39 14.44
N PHE A 121 -15.04 1.07 15.34
CA PHE A 121 -13.84 1.82 15.00
C PHE A 121 -12.72 0.93 14.47
N VAL A 122 -12.38 -0.14 15.22
CA VAL A 122 -11.31 -1.08 14.83
C VAL A 122 -11.70 -1.88 13.59
N VAL A 123 -12.97 -2.30 13.47
CA VAL A 123 -13.46 -3.00 12.26
C VAL A 123 -13.36 -2.10 11.04
N GLY A 124 -13.71 -0.82 11.16
CA GLY A 124 -13.59 0.15 10.06
C GLY A 124 -12.14 0.33 9.60
N LEU A 125 -11.20 0.46 10.55
CA LEU A 125 -9.77 0.54 10.25
C LEU A 125 -9.25 -0.70 9.50
N ALA A 126 -9.59 -1.89 10.02
CA ALA A 126 -9.13 -3.17 9.48
C ALA A 126 -9.75 -3.46 8.11
N ALA A 127 -11.05 -3.27 7.95
CA ALA A 127 -11.74 -3.46 6.68
C ALA A 127 -11.18 -2.55 5.60
N SER A 128 -10.95 -1.26 5.92
CA SER A 128 -10.36 -0.32 4.97
C SER A 128 -8.94 -0.68 4.57
N ALA A 129 -8.11 -1.11 5.53
CA ALA A 129 -6.75 -1.54 5.23
C ALA A 129 -6.75 -2.78 4.31
N LEU A 130 -7.66 -3.73 4.57
CA LEU A 130 -7.82 -4.94 3.77
C LEU A 130 -8.29 -4.62 2.35
N VAL A 131 -9.30 -3.76 2.18
CA VAL A 131 -9.80 -3.35 0.86
C VAL A 131 -8.71 -2.67 0.04
N LEU A 132 -7.92 -1.78 0.66
CA LEU A 132 -6.79 -1.15 -0.01
C LEU A 132 -5.76 -2.19 -0.47
N LEU A 133 -5.36 -3.13 0.40
CA LEU A 133 -4.40 -4.19 0.06
C LEU A 133 -4.94 -5.11 -1.06
N ALA A 134 -6.22 -5.48 -1.00
CA ALA A 134 -6.86 -6.31 -2.01
C ALA A 134 -6.86 -5.66 -3.41
N VAL A 135 -6.81 -4.33 -3.47
CA VAL A 135 -6.70 -3.57 -4.72
C VAL A 135 -5.23 -3.36 -5.12
N GLU A 136 -4.37 -2.97 -4.17
CA GLU A 136 -2.95 -2.66 -4.43
C GLU A 136 -2.16 -3.87 -4.95
N VAL A 137 -2.28 -5.01 -4.26
CA VAL A 137 -1.49 -6.22 -4.54
C VAL A 137 -1.66 -6.68 -6.00
N PRO A 138 -2.88 -6.88 -6.54
CA PRO A 138 -3.03 -7.33 -7.92
C PRO A 138 -2.58 -6.27 -8.95
N ILE A 139 -2.73 -4.97 -8.68
CA ILE A 139 -2.26 -3.91 -9.58
C ILE A 139 -0.73 -3.98 -9.72
N ILE A 140 -0.03 -4.11 -8.58
CA ILE A 140 1.43 -4.15 -8.57
C ILE A 140 1.92 -5.45 -9.17
N ALA A 141 1.33 -6.59 -8.81
CA ALA A 141 1.70 -7.90 -9.36
C ALA A 141 1.55 -7.94 -10.89
N LYS A 142 0.43 -7.45 -11.43
CA LYS A 142 0.22 -7.39 -12.89
C LYS A 142 1.19 -6.45 -13.58
N ALA A 143 1.48 -5.29 -12.98
CA ALA A 143 2.43 -4.35 -13.55
C ALA A 143 3.86 -4.91 -13.57
N MET A 144 4.25 -5.67 -12.55
CA MET A 144 5.53 -6.37 -12.52
C MET A 144 5.61 -7.47 -13.58
N LEU A 145 4.57 -8.32 -13.70
CA LEU A 145 4.55 -9.39 -14.70
C LEU A 145 4.62 -8.87 -16.13
N ALA A 146 3.80 -7.87 -16.47
CA ALA A 146 3.80 -7.27 -17.80
C ALA A 146 5.15 -6.62 -18.16
N GLN A 147 5.91 -6.19 -17.15
CA GLN A 147 7.25 -5.62 -17.34
C GLN A 147 8.31 -6.69 -17.53
N ILE A 148 8.25 -7.81 -16.79
CA ILE A 148 9.13 -8.96 -16.99
C ILE A 148 8.98 -9.51 -18.42
N GLU A 149 7.75 -9.67 -18.89
CA GLU A 149 7.47 -10.13 -20.26
C GLU A 149 8.05 -9.17 -21.33
N ALA A 150 7.95 -7.86 -21.10
CA ALA A 150 8.52 -6.86 -22.01
C ALA A 150 10.05 -6.94 -22.07
N ASP A 151 10.71 -7.11 -20.92
CA ASP A 151 12.17 -7.24 -20.85
C ASP A 151 12.67 -8.53 -21.52
N GLU A 152 12.00 -9.66 -21.30
CA GLU A 152 12.32 -10.94 -21.95
C GLU A 152 12.18 -10.84 -23.48
N SER A 153 11.13 -10.17 -23.96
CA SER A 153 10.91 -9.97 -25.40
C SER A 153 11.96 -9.06 -26.04
N ALA A 154 12.43 -8.03 -25.32
CA ALA A 154 13.47 -7.12 -25.79
C ALA A 154 14.85 -7.80 -25.85
N ALA A 155 15.17 -8.65 -24.86
CA ALA A 155 16.40 -9.44 -24.85
C ALA A 155 16.43 -10.45 -26.01
N ALA A 156 15.31 -11.15 -26.25
CA ALA A 156 15.19 -12.08 -27.37
C ALA A 156 15.39 -11.38 -28.73
N ALA A 157 14.92 -10.14 -28.88
CA ALA A 157 15.07 -9.36 -30.11
C ALA A 157 16.47 -8.76 -30.30
N SER A 158 17.31 -8.72 -29.26
CA SER A 158 18.70 -8.23 -29.35
C SER A 158 19.73 -9.32 -29.62
N ASP A 159 19.35 -10.59 -29.42
CA ASP A 159 20.20 -11.76 -29.66
C ASP A 159 20.09 -12.30 -31.12
N ASP A 160 19.15 -11.77 -31.91
CA ASP A 160 18.95 -12.02 -33.36
C ASP A 160 19.60 -10.92 -34.24
#